data_AF-A0A9Q9MZ86-F1
#
_entry.id   AF-A0A9Q9MZ86-F1
#
_cell.length_a   1.000
_cell.length_b   1.000
_cell.length_c   1.000
_cell.angle_alpha   90.00
_cell.angle_beta   90.00
_cell.angle_gamma   90.00
#
_symmetry.space_group_name_H-M   'P 1'
#
loop_
_entity.id
_entity.type
_entity.pdbx_description
1 polymer ?
#
loop_
_entity_poly.entity_id
_entity_poly.type
_entity_poly.pdbx_seq_one_letter_code
_entity_poly.pdbx_strand_id
1 'polypeptide(L)'
;MTITLQAVNELIQSLESAGELSIKERKYLELAKAYQQLAAENVGLKAALHPADIPSEWTDVFGDTAVIEHDAAGDNQGHSVCWSWVGNQEEVIKSVLRAVDSGVKTPATDRIVAGIKADGLPANIAEIIDSGDLETICYESERSYAEDFRLAFYNFRQLREGADK
;
A
#
# COMPACT_ATOMS: atom_id res chain seq x y z
N MET A 1 0.09 -10.23 55.02
CA MET A 1 -1.03 -10.92 54.35
C MET A 1 -0.50 -12.27 53.90
N THR A 2 -0.96 -13.37 54.47
CA THR A 2 -0.49 -14.73 54.17
C THR A 2 -1.47 -15.37 53.20
N ILE A 3 -1.02 -15.63 51.98
CA ILE A 3 -1.78 -16.40 50.98
C ILE A 3 -1.74 -17.88 51.39
N THR A 4 -2.88 -18.57 51.34
CA THR A 4 -3.01 -20.00 51.67
C THR A 4 -2.61 -20.87 50.48
N LEU A 5 -2.15 -22.09 50.75
CA LEU A 5 -1.77 -23.05 49.70
C LEU A 5 -2.93 -23.34 48.73
N GLN A 6 -4.17 -23.35 49.25
CA GLN A 6 -5.40 -23.50 48.48
C GLN A 6 -5.57 -22.38 47.43
N ALA A 7 -5.38 -21.12 47.84
CA ALA A 7 -5.48 -19.97 46.95
C ALA A 7 -4.40 -19.97 45.86
N VAL A 8 -3.21 -20.50 46.15
CA VAL A 8 -2.14 -20.69 45.15
C VAL A 8 -2.56 -21.73 44.10
N ASN A 9 -3.12 -22.87 44.53
CA ASN A 9 -3.54 -23.93 43.62
C ASN A 9 -4.72 -23.50 42.73
N GLU A 10 -5.68 -22.76 43.27
CA GLU A 10 -6.80 -22.21 42.48
C GLU A 10 -6.32 -21.17 41.46
N LEU A 11 -5.31 -20.35 41.81
CA LEU A 11 -4.69 -19.41 40.89
C LEU A 11 -3.93 -20.11 39.77
N ILE A 12 -3.14 -21.14 40.09
CA ILE A 12 -2.41 -21.95 39.09
C ILE A 12 -3.41 -22.60 38.13
N GLN A 13 -4.46 -23.24 38.67
CA GLN A 13 -5.49 -23.87 37.85
C GLN A 13 -6.24 -22.86 36.97
N SER A 14 -6.52 -21.65 37.49
CA SER A 14 -7.11 -20.56 36.71
C SER A 14 -6.19 -20.10 35.57
N LEU A 15 -4.88 -20.01 35.79
CA LEU A 15 -3.92 -19.57 34.78
C LEU A 15 -3.65 -20.66 33.73
N GLU A 16 -3.58 -21.92 34.15
CA GLU A 16 -3.40 -23.06 33.25
C GLU A 16 -4.67 -23.36 32.41
N SER A 17 -5.86 -23.20 33.00
CA SER A 17 -7.14 -23.34 32.29
C SER A 17 -7.47 -22.15 31.39
N ALA A 18 -6.94 -20.95 31.70
CA ALA A 18 -7.13 -19.78 30.86
C ALA A 18 -6.56 -20.00 29.45
N GLY A 19 -5.48 -20.80 29.30
CA GLY A 19 -4.88 -21.11 28.00
C GLY A 19 -4.55 -19.87 27.16
N GLU A 20 -4.48 -18.69 27.79
CA GLU A 20 -4.36 -17.42 27.10
C GLU A 20 -2.92 -17.23 26.65
N LEU A 21 -2.74 -16.99 25.36
CA LEU A 21 -1.44 -16.57 24.83
C LEU A 21 -0.94 -15.37 25.64
N SER A 22 0.32 -15.42 26.05
CA SER A 22 1.00 -14.27 26.59
C SER A 22 0.91 -13.08 25.62
N ILE A 23 1.08 -11.87 26.13
CA ILE A 23 1.08 -10.65 25.29
C ILE A 23 2.08 -10.78 24.12
N LYS A 24 3.23 -11.42 24.37
CA LYS A 24 4.26 -11.67 23.37
C LYS A 24 3.78 -12.63 22.29
N GLU A 25 3.15 -13.73 22.68
CA GLU A 25 2.63 -14.72 21.74
C GLU A 25 1.45 -14.18 20.92
N ARG A 26 0.58 -13.35 21.51
CA ARG A 26 -0.47 -12.62 20.78
C ARG A 26 0.12 -11.74 19.68
N LYS A 27 1.14 -10.93 20.00
CA LYS A 27 1.82 -10.08 19.02
C LYS A 27 2.47 -10.88 17.89
N TYR A 28 3.10 -12.01 18.20
CA TYR A 28 3.67 -12.88 17.16
C TYR A 28 2.60 -13.50 16.27
N LEU A 29 1.46 -13.90 16.83
CA LEU A 29 0.36 -14.46 16.07
C LEU A 29 -0.27 -13.43 15.12
N GLU A 30 -0.47 -12.19 15.58
CA GLU A 30 -0.96 -11.08 14.74
C GLU A 30 0.02 -10.79 13.59
N LEU A 31 1.31 -10.72 13.89
CA LEU A 31 2.35 -10.51 12.88
C LEU A 31 2.39 -11.65 11.86
N ALA A 32 2.27 -12.90 12.30
CA ALA A 32 2.25 -14.07 11.42
C ALA A 32 1.04 -14.03 10.47
N LYS A 33 -0.14 -13.63 10.95
CA LYS A 33 -1.34 -13.46 10.12
C LYS A 33 -1.16 -12.36 9.08
N ALA A 34 -0.55 -11.23 9.46
CA ALA A 34 -0.25 -10.14 8.53
C ALA A 34 0.71 -10.61 7.41
N TYR A 35 1.77 -11.35 7.74
CA TYR A 35 2.69 -11.91 6.75
C TYR A 35 2.03 -12.93 5.82
N GLN A 36 1.18 -13.81 6.35
CA GLN A 36 0.44 -14.77 5.54
C GLN A 36 -0.46 -14.06 4.52
N GLN A 37 -1.14 -13.00 4.97
CA GLN A 37 -2.01 -12.22 4.11
C GLN A 37 -1.21 -11.47 3.02
N LEU A 38 -0.08 -10.86 3.38
CA LEU A 38 0.83 -10.21 2.43
C LEU A 38 1.37 -11.20 1.37
N ALA A 39 1.71 -12.42 1.79
CA ALA A 39 2.16 -13.46 0.86
C ALA A 39 1.06 -13.85 -0.14
N ALA A 40 -0.19 -13.95 0.31
CA ALA A 40 -1.33 -14.22 -0.57
C ALA A 40 -1.54 -13.09 -1.60
N GLU A 41 -1.43 -11.83 -1.18
CA GLU A 41 -1.50 -10.69 -2.10
C GLU A 41 -0.38 -10.70 -3.14
N ASN A 42 0.86 -10.98 -2.72
CA ASN A 42 1.99 -11.07 -3.63
C ASN A 42 1.82 -12.16 -4.71
N VAL A 43 1.15 -13.27 -4.37
CA VAL A 43 0.79 -14.30 -5.36
C VAL A 43 -0.28 -13.77 -6.32
N GLY A 44 -1.31 -13.11 -5.80
CA GLY A 44 -2.35 -12.48 -6.62
C GLY A 44 -1.80 -11.42 -7.58
N LEU A 45 -0.91 -10.55 -7.10
CA LEU A 45 -0.22 -9.53 -7.91
C LEU A 45 0.58 -10.16 -9.06
N LYS A 46 1.34 -11.21 -8.75
CA LYS A 46 2.14 -11.92 -9.77
C LYS A 46 1.26 -12.57 -10.83
N ALA A 47 0.10 -13.10 -10.46
CA ALA A 47 -0.86 -13.66 -11.39
C ALA A 47 -1.51 -12.56 -12.26
N ALA A 48 -1.95 -11.47 -11.64
CA ALA A 48 -2.62 -10.37 -12.35
C ALA A 48 -1.71 -9.64 -13.35
N LEU A 49 -0.39 -9.60 -13.11
CA LEU A 49 0.59 -8.97 -14.00
C LEU A 49 1.30 -9.99 -14.90
N HIS A 50 0.84 -11.24 -14.96
CA HIS A 50 1.46 -12.28 -15.77
C HIS A 50 1.02 -12.18 -17.25
N PRO A 51 1.92 -12.20 -18.23
CA PRO A 51 1.56 -12.04 -19.65
C PRO A 51 0.60 -13.10 -20.22
N ALA A 52 0.48 -14.26 -19.57
CA ALA A 52 -0.45 -15.31 -20.01
C ALA A 52 -1.91 -15.01 -19.61
N ASP A 53 -2.15 -14.10 -18.68
CA ASP A 53 -3.44 -13.86 -18.05
C ASP A 53 -3.77 -12.36 -18.11
N ILE A 54 -3.97 -11.83 -19.32
CA ILE A 54 -4.32 -10.41 -19.53
C ILE A 54 -5.84 -10.24 -19.31
N PRO A 55 -6.27 -9.42 -18.34
CA PRO A 55 -7.70 -9.14 -18.11
C PRO A 55 -8.36 -8.50 -19.34
N SER A 56 -9.63 -8.87 -19.59
CA SER A 56 -10.43 -8.33 -20.69
C SER A 56 -10.54 -6.82 -20.66
N GLU A 57 -10.66 -6.23 -19.46
CA GLU A 57 -10.75 -4.78 -19.28
C GLU A 57 -9.53 -4.05 -19.85
N TRP A 58 -8.34 -4.65 -19.82
CA TRP A 58 -7.12 -4.04 -20.33
C TRP A 58 -7.07 -4.10 -21.86
N THR A 59 -7.54 -5.20 -22.44
CA THR A 59 -7.65 -5.35 -23.90
C THR A 59 -8.76 -4.47 -24.48
N ASP A 60 -9.86 -4.29 -23.75
CA ASP A 60 -10.97 -3.42 -24.14
C ASP A 60 -10.50 -1.97 -24.15
N VAL A 61 -9.80 -1.52 -23.10
CA VAL A 61 -9.22 -0.16 -23.04
C VAL A 61 -8.22 0.07 -24.19
N PHE A 62 -7.41 -0.93 -24.53
CA PHE A 62 -6.54 -0.84 -25.71
C PHE A 62 -7.37 -0.66 -26.99
N GLY A 63 -8.40 -1.49 -27.21
CA GLY A 63 -9.26 -1.42 -28.38
C GLY A 63 -10.01 -0.08 -28.51
N ASP A 64 -10.49 0.46 -27.40
CA ASP A 64 -11.24 1.71 -27.35
C ASP A 64 -10.34 2.95 -27.53
N THR A 65 -9.08 2.86 -27.09
CA THR A 65 -8.15 4.00 -27.11
C THR A 65 -7.28 4.01 -28.38
N ALA A 66 -6.99 2.85 -28.95
CA ALA A 66 -6.05 2.73 -30.07
C ALA A 66 -6.60 3.39 -31.34
N VAL A 67 -5.91 4.42 -31.81
CA VAL A 67 -6.13 4.99 -33.14
C VAL A 67 -5.23 4.24 -34.12
N ILE A 68 -5.82 3.33 -34.89
CA ILE A 68 -5.12 2.54 -35.90
C ILE A 68 -5.18 3.26 -37.24
N GLU A 69 -4.02 3.60 -37.76
CA GLU A 69 -3.84 4.16 -39.09
C GLU A 69 -3.30 3.09 -40.04
N HIS A 70 -3.61 3.24 -41.32
CA HIS A 70 -3.18 2.33 -42.38
C HIS A 70 -2.56 3.13 -43.53
N ASP A 71 -1.31 2.84 -43.89
CA ASP A 71 -0.78 3.23 -45.20
C ASP A 71 -0.68 2.03 -46.12
N ALA A 72 -1.10 2.24 -47.36
CA ALA A 72 -0.85 1.32 -48.45
C ALA A 72 0.44 1.75 -49.17
N ALA A 73 1.48 0.93 -49.05
CA ALA A 73 2.63 1.01 -49.96
C ALA A 73 2.38 0.03 -51.11
N GLY A 74 2.23 0.55 -52.34
CA GLY A 74 2.31 -0.29 -53.52
C GLY A 74 3.77 -0.71 -53.72
N ASP A 75 4.06 -2.01 -53.78
CA ASP A 75 5.35 -2.46 -54.29
C ASP A 75 5.33 -2.52 -55.83
N ASN A 76 6.51 -2.45 -56.45
CA ASN A 76 6.68 -2.51 -57.92
C ASN A 76 6.33 -3.89 -58.53
N GLN A 77 5.63 -4.77 -57.82
CA GLN A 77 5.26 -6.12 -58.27
C GLN A 77 3.75 -6.39 -58.15
N GLY A 78 2.93 -5.37 -57.89
CA GLY A 78 1.48 -5.50 -57.91
C GLY A 78 0.87 -6.13 -56.65
N HIS A 79 1.64 -6.24 -55.57
CA HIS A 79 1.13 -6.62 -54.27
C HIS A 79 0.94 -5.36 -53.41
N SER A 80 -0.30 -5.12 -52.96
CA SER A 80 -0.59 -4.07 -51.99
C SER A 80 -0.08 -4.52 -50.63
N VAL A 81 1.02 -3.95 -50.14
CA VAL A 81 1.47 -4.15 -48.76
C VAL A 81 0.89 -3.02 -47.92
N CYS A 82 -0.09 -3.34 -47.08
CA CYS A 82 -0.61 -2.41 -46.08
C CYS A 82 0.12 -2.60 -44.76
N TRP A 83 0.62 -1.51 -44.19
CA TRP A 83 1.12 -1.48 -42.82
C TRP A 83 0.10 -0.79 -41.93
N SER A 84 0.00 -1.23 -40.68
CA SER A 84 -0.86 -0.60 -39.67
C SER A 84 -0.03 -0.21 -38.48
N TRP A 85 -0.27 0.97 -37.92
CA TRP A 85 0.36 1.41 -36.67
C TRP A 85 -0.65 2.13 -35.78
N VAL A 86 -0.30 2.19 -34.49
CA VAL A 86 -1.02 3.01 -33.52
C VAL A 86 -0.46 4.43 -33.62
N GLY A 87 -1.29 5.41 -33.98
CA GLY A 87 -0.89 6.82 -34.11
C GLY A 87 -0.76 7.54 -32.75
N ASN A 88 -1.39 7.01 -31.69
CA ASN A 88 -1.48 7.62 -30.37
C ASN A 88 -0.94 6.72 -29.24
N GLN A 89 0.23 6.09 -29.45
CA GLN A 89 0.79 5.06 -28.54
C GLN A 89 0.90 5.49 -27.07
N GLU A 90 1.28 6.74 -26.81
CA GLU A 90 1.41 7.25 -25.44
C GLU A 90 0.08 7.23 -24.69
N GLU A 91 -1.02 7.63 -25.33
CA GLU A 91 -2.34 7.66 -24.73
C GLU A 91 -2.89 6.25 -24.50
N VAL A 92 -2.60 5.32 -25.41
CA VAL A 92 -2.92 3.90 -25.26
C VAL A 92 -2.18 3.32 -24.04
N ILE A 93 -0.88 3.57 -23.91
CA ILE A 93 -0.07 3.09 -22.78
C ILE A 93 -0.61 3.66 -21.46
N LYS A 94 -0.86 4.97 -21.39
CA LYS A 94 -1.43 5.61 -20.19
C LYS A 94 -2.77 5.00 -19.80
N SER A 95 -3.64 4.73 -20.77
CA SER A 95 -4.98 4.19 -20.52
C SER A 95 -4.92 2.75 -20.02
N VAL A 96 -4.09 1.91 -20.64
CA VAL A 96 -3.86 0.54 -20.15
C VAL A 96 -3.26 0.55 -18.75
N LEU A 97 -2.28 1.41 -18.45
CA LEU A 97 -1.70 1.52 -17.10
C LEU A 97 -2.73 1.95 -16.05
N ARG A 98 -3.66 2.85 -16.39
CA ARG A 98 -4.78 3.21 -15.50
C ARG A 98 -5.74 2.04 -15.29
N ALA A 99 -6.00 1.24 -16.32
CA ALA A 99 -6.81 0.04 -16.21
C ALA A 99 -6.15 -0.99 -15.28
N VAL A 100 -4.83 -1.18 -15.40
CA VAL A 100 -4.03 -2.02 -14.50
C VAL A 100 -4.14 -1.54 -13.06
N ASP A 101 -3.89 -0.25 -12.82
CA ASP A 101 -3.96 0.37 -11.50
C ASP A 101 -5.33 0.17 -10.83
N SER A 102 -6.41 0.30 -11.60
CA SER A 102 -7.78 0.08 -11.10
C SER A 102 -8.14 -1.40 -10.85
N GLY A 103 -7.53 -2.31 -11.61
CA GLY A 103 -7.83 -3.75 -11.57
C GLY A 103 -7.04 -4.50 -10.49
N VAL A 104 -5.88 -3.98 -10.11
CA VAL A 104 -4.98 -4.60 -9.14
C VAL A 104 -5.22 -4.01 -7.74
N LYS A 105 -5.66 -4.83 -6.78
CA LYS A 105 -5.98 -4.38 -5.41
C LYS A 105 -5.17 -5.13 -4.36
N THR A 106 -4.75 -4.40 -3.31
CA THR A 106 -3.98 -4.93 -2.17
C THR A 106 -4.68 -4.64 -0.83
N PRO A 107 -5.91 -5.14 -0.62
CA PRO A 107 -6.79 -4.72 0.48
C PRO A 107 -6.24 -4.99 1.90
N ALA A 108 -5.37 -5.97 2.07
CA ALA A 108 -4.71 -6.24 3.34
C ALA A 108 -3.50 -5.34 3.57
N THR A 109 -2.70 -5.08 2.54
CA THR A 109 -1.67 -4.04 2.61
C THR A 109 -2.32 -2.70 2.93
N ASP A 110 -3.43 -2.35 2.28
CA ASP A 110 -4.20 -1.13 2.55
C ASP A 110 -4.69 -1.07 3.99
N ARG A 111 -5.21 -2.19 4.52
CA ARG A 111 -5.65 -2.29 5.91
C ARG A 111 -4.50 -2.16 6.90
N ILE A 112 -3.33 -2.75 6.61
CA ILE A 112 -2.13 -2.63 7.45
C ILE A 112 -1.65 -1.17 7.46
N VAL A 113 -1.58 -0.53 6.29
CA VAL A 113 -1.23 0.89 6.17
C VAL A 113 -2.22 1.77 6.92
N ALA A 114 -3.52 1.53 6.79
CA ALA A 114 -4.56 2.26 7.51
C ALA A 114 -4.48 2.03 9.04
N GLY A 115 -4.19 0.81 9.48
CA GLY A 115 -3.96 0.49 10.88
C GLY A 115 -2.73 1.21 11.44
N ILE A 116 -1.60 1.18 10.72
CA ILE A 116 -0.39 1.93 11.09
C ILE A 116 -0.66 3.44 11.13
N LYS A 117 -1.45 3.98 10.18
CA LYS A 117 -1.89 5.38 10.19
C LYS A 117 -2.75 5.70 11.41
N ALA A 118 -3.68 4.81 11.78
CA ALA A 118 -4.58 4.99 12.93
C ALA A 118 -3.86 4.84 14.28
N ASP A 119 -2.91 3.91 14.36
CA ASP A 119 -2.13 3.61 15.58
C ASP A 119 -0.91 4.53 15.73
N GLY A 120 -0.58 5.30 14.69
CA GLY A 120 0.66 6.06 14.59
C GLY A 120 0.80 7.16 15.65
N LEU A 121 -0.28 7.88 15.96
CA LEU A 121 -0.32 8.97 16.96
C LEU A 121 -1.73 9.19 17.52
N PRO A 122 -1.89 9.47 18.83
CA PRO A 122 -3.14 9.99 19.39
C PRO A 122 -3.62 11.24 18.65
N ALA A 123 -4.93 11.42 18.49
CA ALA A 123 -5.53 12.52 17.72
C ALA A 123 -5.01 13.91 18.13
N ASN A 124 -4.80 14.14 19.43
CA ASN A 124 -4.26 15.39 19.95
C ASN A 124 -2.80 15.65 19.57
N ILE A 125 -1.99 14.61 19.31
CA ILE A 125 -0.60 14.76 18.86
C ILE A 125 -0.56 14.86 17.32
N ALA A 126 -1.43 14.11 16.66
CA ALA A 126 -1.62 14.18 15.22
C ALA A 126 -1.96 15.61 14.74
N GLU A 127 -2.91 16.27 15.39
CA GLU A 127 -3.32 17.66 15.10
C GLU A 127 -2.16 18.66 15.26
N ILE A 128 -1.34 18.49 16.29
CA ILE A 128 -0.15 19.34 16.52
C ILE A 128 0.86 19.18 15.38
N ILE A 129 1.10 17.95 14.90
CA ILE A 129 2.04 17.68 13.80
C ILE A 129 1.50 18.22 12.47
N ASP A 130 0.20 18.10 12.23
CA ASP A 130 -0.43 18.55 10.98
C ASP A 130 -0.50 20.09 10.89
N SER A 131 -0.53 20.79 12.02
CA SER A 131 -0.68 22.26 12.07
C SER A 131 0.44 23.07 11.41
N GLY A 132 1.67 22.55 11.29
CA GLY A 132 2.83 23.39 10.94
C GLY A 132 3.62 23.88 12.15
N ASP A 133 2.98 23.96 13.31
CA ASP A 133 3.47 24.79 14.42
C ASP A 133 4.80 24.30 14.97
N LEU A 134 4.99 22.98 15.09
CA LEU A 134 6.25 22.40 15.56
C LEU A 134 7.43 22.68 14.62
N GLU A 135 7.19 22.79 13.31
CA GLU A 135 8.26 23.11 12.36
C GLU A 135 8.63 24.58 12.44
N THR A 136 7.65 25.47 12.59
CA THR A 136 7.87 26.90 12.80
C THR A 136 8.67 27.13 14.08
N ILE A 137 8.26 26.48 15.19
CA ILE A 137 8.99 26.55 16.46
C ILE A 137 10.43 26.02 16.31
N CYS A 138 10.62 24.91 15.58
CA CYS A 138 11.96 24.37 15.34
C CYS A 138 12.79 25.27 14.40
N TYR A 139 12.17 25.96 13.45
CA TYR A 139 12.84 26.89 12.55
C TYR A 139 13.35 28.13 13.28
N GLU A 140 12.61 28.62 14.27
CA GLU A 140 12.96 29.78 15.09
C GLU A 140 13.96 29.46 16.22
N SER A 141 14.28 28.17 16.42
CA SER A 141 15.16 27.73 17.50
C SER A 141 16.64 27.76 17.10
N GLU A 142 17.46 28.39 17.94
CA GLU A 142 18.93 28.42 17.76
C GLU A 142 19.63 27.12 18.23
N ARG A 143 18.87 26.09 18.63
CA ARG A 143 19.44 24.81 19.08
C ARG A 143 20.01 24.06 17.89
N SER A 144 21.21 23.48 18.06
CA SER A 144 21.91 22.72 17.01
C SER A 144 21.12 21.52 16.46
N TYR A 145 20.18 20.97 17.22
CA TYR A 145 19.34 19.83 16.83
C TYR A 145 17.98 20.23 16.25
N ALA A 146 17.65 21.53 16.22
CA ALA A 146 16.31 21.98 15.86
C ALA A 146 15.95 21.66 14.40
N GLU A 147 16.93 21.75 13.50
CA GLU A 147 16.74 21.42 12.09
C GLU A 147 16.41 19.92 11.87
N ASP A 148 17.05 19.03 12.62
CA ASP A 148 16.77 17.58 12.56
C ASP A 148 15.32 17.28 12.96
N PHE A 149 14.84 17.91 14.05
CA PHE A 149 13.45 17.78 14.47
C PHE A 149 12.48 18.42 13.47
N ARG A 150 12.80 19.61 12.94
CA ARG A 150 12.00 20.27 11.91
C ARG A 150 11.79 19.36 10.69
N LEU A 151 12.88 18.74 10.21
CA LEU A 151 12.82 17.84 9.06
C LEU A 151 12.06 16.55 9.38
N ALA A 152 12.21 16.03 10.60
CA ALA A 152 11.43 14.88 11.06
C ALA A 152 9.93 15.18 11.04
N PHE A 153 9.49 16.30 11.63
CA PHE A 153 8.08 16.71 11.64
C PHE A 153 7.53 16.94 10.22
N TYR A 154 8.31 17.59 9.36
CA TYR A 154 7.96 17.79 7.95
C TYR A 154 7.74 16.46 7.23
N ASN A 155 8.67 15.51 7.37
CA ASN A 155 8.56 14.19 6.77
C ASN A 155 7.36 13.42 7.31
N PHE A 156 7.08 13.50 8.62
CA PHE A 156 5.89 12.90 9.21
C PHE A 156 4.59 13.46 8.63
N ARG A 157 4.49 14.78 8.45
CA ARG A 157 3.32 15.39 7.80
C ARG A 157 3.18 14.94 6.35
N GLN A 158 4.26 14.98 5.56
CA GLN A 158 4.22 14.57 4.15
C GLN A 158 3.80 13.10 3.98
N LEU A 159 4.26 12.21 4.86
CA LEU A 159 3.82 10.81 4.88
C LEU A 159 2.33 10.65 5.22
N ARG A 160 1.76 11.61 5.96
CA ARG A 160 0.32 11.63 6.30
C ARG A 160 -0.54 12.31 5.24
N GLU A 161 -0.05 13.34 4.55
CA GLU A 161 -0.77 14.06 3.48
C GLU A 161 -0.73 13.34 2.13
N GLY A 162 0.39 12.69 1.79
CA GLY A 162 0.54 11.92 0.55
C GLY A 162 -0.26 10.61 0.51
N ALA A 163 -1.09 10.39 1.53
CA ALA A 163 -1.79 9.15 1.80
C ALA A 163 -3.27 9.16 1.38
N ASP A 164 -3.77 10.33 0.93
CA ASP A 164 -5.15 10.60 0.49
C ASP A 164 -5.23 11.08 -0.98
N LYS A 165 -4.14 10.98 -1.77
CA LYS A 165 -4.09 11.34 -3.19
C LYS A 165 -3.91 10.13 -4.10
#